data_AF-A0A955LKW9-F1
#
_entry.id   AF-A0A955LKW9-F1
#
_cell.length_a   1.000
_cell.length_b   1.000
_cell.length_c   1.000
_cell.angle_alpha   90.00
_cell.angle_beta   90.00
_cell.angle_gamma   90.00
#
_symmetry.space_group_name_H-M   'P 1'
#
loop_
_entity.id
_entity.type
_entity.pdbx_description
1 polymer ?
#
loop_
_entity_poly.entity_id
_entity_poly.type
_entity_poly.pdbx_seq_one_letter_code
_entity_poly.pdbx_strand_id
1 'polypeptide(L)'
;MRIILTENIRMLEVIRNIESSLDASVEFVVPKDSSFAQNDVNVNYMRFAAQQLGKQVKILNEVEASTQPELSQTDGKAQTDVSTPVPESTATSTQQPIATPTSQTEVLTQQGETGEKGKKTKVKNKKKGLTFSPKKIVMVLFVFVLLTVVGAAFFVLYYLPRGTVTLYVAQKVIDRSDTIEVSESIKEATPEGNLIPGRRIHVEMQDEEKVTATGTKTVGDEAQGIVDVKNFTESDLQLGVGTQIVAFGVGGETFAYTLDSAITVPRVTVSNPDPETRVMEAGVQQVDVTAVDIGESYNLSANRKMQVGDFDIDEVFATNPQPFTGGSTREVTVVSSDDQSQAQDGAVASLKEGLLEKLNESKQEGEIFDEKDISYATQFVTFGKEIGDEASEFLVSMGMTADVIVFSEDDVKSVLQQTLADNLPNGFELSDENEVVKVLESNVVDGTLNVKASVTTLVVPILNLNEIKSQLVGKRPAQVEGYLKSIDHLEGYDINLWPALPDVIRSMPHLADRLSVSVEILDK
;
A
#
# COMPACT_ATOMS: atom_id res chain seq x y z
N MET A 1 18.48 -25.35 1.16
CA MET A 1 19.92 -25.42 0.80
C MET A 1 20.78 -24.88 1.93
N ARG A 2 21.95 -25.48 2.22
CA ARG A 2 22.90 -24.98 3.25
C ARG A 2 24.16 -24.43 2.59
N ILE A 3 24.46 -23.15 2.82
CA ILE A 3 25.60 -22.44 2.20
C ILE A 3 26.55 -21.98 3.31
N ILE A 4 27.82 -22.35 3.19
CA ILE A 4 28.86 -21.97 4.16
C ILE A 4 29.56 -20.74 3.61
N LEU A 5 29.52 -19.64 4.37
CA LEU A 5 30.19 -18.40 4.00
C LEU A 5 31.67 -18.44 4.43
N THR A 6 32.56 -17.97 3.58
CA THR A 6 33.99 -17.78 3.92
C THR A 6 34.18 -16.47 4.69
N GLU A 7 35.26 -16.36 5.46
CA GLU A 7 35.53 -15.20 6.35
C GLU A 7 35.52 -13.83 5.65
N ASN A 8 35.83 -13.80 4.34
CA ASN A 8 35.98 -12.60 3.52
C ASN A 8 34.94 -12.46 2.40
N ILE A 9 33.80 -13.15 2.48
CA ILE A 9 32.81 -13.10 1.41
C ILE A 9 32.20 -11.70 1.24
N ARG A 10 32.05 -11.27 -0.02
CA ARG A 10 31.44 -9.96 -0.34
C ARG A 10 29.92 -10.09 -0.40
N MET A 11 29.21 -9.01 -0.04
CA MET A 11 27.73 -8.93 -0.09
C MET A 11 27.15 -9.35 -1.45
N LEU A 12 27.78 -8.92 -2.55
CA LEU A 12 27.35 -9.24 -3.91
C LEU A 12 27.32 -10.75 -4.19
N GLU A 13 28.27 -11.48 -3.60
CA GLU A 13 28.43 -12.92 -3.80
C GLU A 13 27.40 -13.69 -2.96
N VAL A 14 27.04 -13.17 -1.79
CA VAL A 14 25.93 -13.68 -0.98
C VAL A 14 24.59 -13.52 -1.72
N ILE A 15 24.37 -12.39 -2.39
CA ILE A 15 23.13 -12.15 -3.16
C ILE A 15 23.04 -13.10 -4.35
N ARG A 16 24.12 -13.28 -5.12
CA ARG A 16 24.18 -14.27 -6.21
C ARG A 16 23.88 -15.69 -5.73
N ASN A 17 24.33 -16.05 -4.53
CA ASN A 17 24.03 -17.35 -3.93
C ASN A 17 22.56 -17.49 -3.53
N ILE A 18 21.90 -16.39 -3.14
CA ILE A 18 20.45 -16.37 -2.89
C ILE A 18 19.70 -16.48 -4.21
N GLU A 19 20.07 -15.74 -5.25
CA GLU A 19 19.43 -15.75 -6.57
C GLU A 19 19.53 -17.12 -7.26
N SER A 20 20.72 -17.72 -7.26
CA SER A 20 20.97 -19.02 -7.90
C SER A 20 20.38 -20.23 -7.17
N SER A 21 19.92 -20.07 -5.92
CA SER A 21 19.31 -21.17 -5.16
C SER A 21 17.88 -21.48 -5.67
N LEU A 22 17.56 -22.75 -5.88
CA LEU A 22 16.20 -23.18 -6.28
C LEU A 22 15.25 -23.40 -5.08
N ASP A 23 15.78 -23.39 -3.85
CA ASP A 23 15.02 -23.68 -2.64
C ASP A 23 14.36 -22.42 -2.06
N ALA A 24 13.12 -22.56 -1.57
CA ALA A 24 12.39 -21.49 -0.86
C ALA A 24 13.00 -21.14 0.51
N SER A 25 13.88 -22.01 1.05
CA SER A 25 14.58 -21.79 2.31
C SER A 25 16.09 -22.06 2.17
N VAL A 26 16.88 -21.06 2.53
CA VAL A 26 18.34 -21.08 2.45
C VAL A 26 18.93 -20.85 3.84
N GLU A 27 19.74 -21.80 4.31
CA GLU A 27 20.46 -21.71 5.57
C GLU A 27 21.89 -21.26 5.31
N PHE A 28 22.28 -20.11 5.87
CA PHE A 28 23.66 -19.62 5.81
C PHE A 28 24.39 -19.96 7.11
N VAL A 29 25.49 -20.70 7.00
CA VAL A 29 26.42 -20.91 8.12
C VAL A 29 27.49 -19.84 8.03
N VAL A 30 27.56 -19.00 9.06
CA VAL A 30 28.46 -17.84 9.07
C VAL A 30 29.49 -18.00 10.19
N PRO A 31 30.80 -17.90 9.89
CA PRO A 31 31.84 -17.87 10.90
C PRO A 31 31.65 -16.66 11.82
N LYS A 32 31.79 -16.88 13.13
CA LYS A 32 31.55 -15.84 14.16
C LYS A 32 32.49 -14.64 14.02
N ASP A 33 33.67 -14.87 13.46
CA ASP A 33 34.72 -13.86 13.26
C ASP A 33 34.71 -13.26 11.84
N SER A 34 33.74 -13.61 11.00
CA SER A 34 33.63 -13.02 9.66
C SER A 34 33.24 -11.53 9.73
N SER A 35 33.88 -10.73 8.88
CA SER A 35 33.53 -9.31 8.68
C SER A 35 32.06 -9.11 8.27
N PHE A 36 31.45 -10.15 7.69
CA PHE A 36 30.05 -10.20 7.31
C PHE A 36 29.12 -10.29 8.53
N ALA A 37 29.38 -11.20 9.46
CA ALA A 37 28.55 -11.40 10.65
C ALA A 37 28.63 -10.24 11.65
N GLN A 38 29.77 -9.56 11.70
CA GLN A 38 29.99 -8.43 12.62
C GLN A 38 29.32 -7.12 12.16
N ASN A 39 28.77 -7.09 10.95
CA ASN A 39 28.13 -5.91 10.39
C ASN A 39 26.61 -6.13 10.25
N ASP A 40 25.85 -5.55 11.17
CA ASP A 40 24.37 -5.65 11.19
C ASP A 40 23.71 -5.16 9.89
N VAL A 41 24.35 -4.22 9.18
CA VAL A 41 23.85 -3.71 7.89
C VAL A 41 23.89 -4.82 6.83
N ASN A 42 24.98 -5.59 6.79
CA ASN A 42 25.13 -6.72 5.86
C ASN A 42 24.07 -7.80 6.13
N VAL A 43 23.88 -8.13 7.40
CA VAL A 43 22.91 -9.14 7.81
C VAL A 43 21.47 -8.72 7.47
N ASN A 44 21.12 -7.45 7.71
CA ASN A 44 19.79 -6.92 7.40
C ASN A 44 19.56 -6.81 5.89
N TYR A 45 20.56 -6.38 5.13
CA TYR A 45 20.47 -6.29 3.68
C TYR A 45 20.28 -7.68 3.04
N MET A 46 20.98 -8.70 3.55
CA MET A 46 20.79 -10.09 3.12
C MET A 46 19.35 -10.58 3.37
N ARG A 47 18.78 -10.31 4.56
CA ARG A 47 17.39 -10.67 4.86
C ARG A 47 16.40 -9.94 3.96
N PHE A 48 16.63 -8.65 3.73
CA PHE A 48 15.83 -7.84 2.84
C PHE A 48 15.86 -8.37 1.39
N ALA A 49 17.06 -8.64 0.85
CA ALA A 49 17.23 -9.21 -0.48
C ALA A 49 16.54 -10.58 -0.62
N ALA A 50 16.64 -11.44 0.40
CA ALA A 50 15.94 -12.72 0.40
C ALA A 50 14.41 -12.56 0.43
N GLN A 51 13.90 -11.59 1.19
CA GLN A 51 12.47 -11.29 1.26
C GLN A 51 11.92 -10.79 -0.08
N GLN A 52 12.66 -9.93 -0.79
CA GLN A 52 12.30 -9.48 -2.14
C GLN A 52 12.23 -10.64 -3.14
N LEU A 53 13.04 -11.68 -2.92
CA LEU A 53 13.05 -12.90 -3.74
C LEU A 53 12.07 -13.99 -3.24
N GLY A 54 11.25 -13.71 -2.23
CA GLY A 54 10.29 -14.66 -1.66
C GLY A 54 10.94 -15.83 -0.90
N LYS A 55 12.20 -15.70 -0.47
CA LYS A 55 12.98 -16.77 0.17
C LYS A 55 13.17 -16.51 1.67
N GLN A 56 13.13 -17.58 2.46
CA GLN A 56 13.42 -17.52 3.89
C GLN A 56 14.89 -17.81 4.17
N VAL A 57 15.56 -16.89 4.88
CA VAL A 57 16.96 -17.04 5.28
C VAL A 57 17.08 -17.32 6.77
N LYS A 58 17.74 -18.43 7.11
CA LYS A 58 18.14 -18.76 8.48
C LYS A 58 19.64 -18.66 8.61
N ILE A 59 20.12 -17.90 9.59
CA ILE A 59 21.54 -17.71 9.86
C ILE A 59 21.92 -18.58 11.04
N LEU A 60 22.85 -19.51 10.83
CA LEU A 60 23.37 -20.41 11.86
C LEU A 60 24.82 -20.01 12.17
N ASN A 61 25.10 -19.77 13.45
CA ASN A 61 26.47 -19.60 13.90
C ASN A 61 27.16 -20.97 13.92
N GLU A 62 28.45 -21.02 13.58
CA GLU A 62 29.24 -22.25 13.42
C GLU A 62 29.21 -23.19 14.66
N VAL A 63 28.89 -22.65 15.84
CA VAL A 63 28.74 -23.43 17.09
C VAL A 63 27.46 -24.28 17.13
N GLU A 64 26.40 -23.91 16.40
CA GLU A 64 25.14 -24.67 16.33
C GLU A 64 25.16 -25.76 15.24
N ALA A 65 26.12 -25.67 14.32
CA ALA A 65 26.24 -26.51 13.13
C ALA A 65 26.73 -27.94 13.39
N SER A 66 27.33 -28.20 14.55
CA SER A 66 28.05 -29.43 14.87
C SER A 66 27.33 -30.39 15.82
N THR A 67 26.07 -30.14 16.17
CA THR A 67 25.28 -31.05 17.01
C THR A 67 24.32 -31.89 16.16
N GLN A 68 24.78 -33.06 15.75
CA GLN A 68 23.92 -34.15 15.31
C GLN A 68 23.39 -34.88 16.56
N PRO A 69 22.07 -35.15 16.71
CA PRO A 69 21.63 -36.11 17.72
C PRO A 69 21.20 -37.43 17.05
N GLU A 70 21.88 -38.49 17.48
CA GLU A 70 21.47 -39.89 17.39
C GLU A 70 20.08 -40.15 18.02
N LEU A 71 19.46 -41.23 17.55
CA LEU A 71 18.28 -41.87 18.14
C LEU A 71 18.52 -42.33 19.59
N SER A 72 17.48 -42.24 20.44
CA SER A 72 16.90 -43.32 21.28
C SER A 72 16.07 -42.74 22.43
N GLN A 73 14.74 -42.94 22.42
CA GLN A 73 13.96 -43.79 23.34
C GLN A 73 14.19 -43.58 24.85
N THR A 74 13.17 -43.11 25.59
CA THR A 74 12.31 -43.91 26.51
C THR A 74 11.53 -43.01 27.49
N ASP A 75 10.27 -43.43 27.72
CA ASP A 75 9.44 -43.35 28.94
C ASP A 75 9.24 -41.98 29.64
N GLY A 76 8.04 -41.45 29.86
CA GLY A 76 6.79 -42.12 30.23
C GLY A 76 6.57 -42.01 31.74
N LYS A 77 5.84 -40.98 32.20
CA LYS A 77 4.77 -41.09 33.23
C LYS A 77 4.13 -39.74 33.60
N ALA A 78 2.80 -39.82 33.67
CA ALA A 78 1.85 -38.83 34.13
C ALA A 78 1.99 -38.50 35.64
N GLN A 79 1.45 -37.36 36.09
CA GLN A 79 0.13 -37.28 36.76
C GLN A 79 -0.13 -35.89 37.38
N THR A 80 -1.33 -35.32 37.10
CA THR A 80 -2.31 -34.64 38.01
C THR A 80 -1.83 -33.45 38.88
N ASP A 81 -2.59 -32.38 39.15
CA ASP A 81 -4.03 -32.17 39.20
C ASP A 81 -4.36 -30.67 39.51
N VAL A 82 -5.66 -30.34 39.47
CA VAL A 82 -6.37 -29.23 40.17
C VAL A 82 -6.68 -27.90 39.43
N SER A 83 -7.88 -27.91 38.84
CA SER A 83 -9.06 -27.05 39.09
C SER A 83 -9.08 -25.51 38.98
N THR A 84 -9.95 -25.10 38.04
CA THR A 84 -10.97 -24.01 38.00
C THR A 84 -11.65 -23.70 39.36
N PRO A 85 -12.39 -22.57 39.57
CA PRO A 85 -13.60 -22.26 38.77
C PRO A 85 -14.04 -20.79 38.57
N VAL A 86 -14.91 -20.68 37.57
CA VAL A 86 -15.98 -19.71 37.30
C VAL A 86 -16.88 -19.45 38.52
N PRO A 87 -17.67 -18.35 38.54
CA PRO A 87 -19.01 -18.44 39.10
C PRO A 87 -20.08 -17.96 38.12
N GLU A 88 -21.06 -18.85 37.90
CA GLU A 88 -22.41 -18.57 37.45
C GLU A 88 -23.32 -18.83 38.67
N SER A 89 -24.29 -17.96 38.93
CA SER A 89 -25.37 -18.24 39.89
C SER A 89 -26.68 -17.66 39.38
N THR A 90 -27.58 -18.55 39.03
CA THR A 90 -29.01 -18.36 38.81
C THR A 90 -29.81 -18.68 40.09
N ALA A 91 -30.93 -17.98 40.30
CA ALA A 91 -32.21 -18.51 40.84
C ALA A 91 -33.25 -17.35 40.84
N THR A 92 -34.25 -17.30 39.94
CA THR A 92 -35.56 -18.01 39.88
C THR A 92 -36.70 -17.37 40.69
N SER A 93 -37.79 -16.97 40.00
CA SER A 93 -39.20 -17.34 40.30
C SER A 93 -40.16 -16.57 39.36
N THR A 94 -40.68 -17.19 38.29
CA THR A 94 -42.04 -17.78 38.13
C THR A 94 -43.21 -16.78 38.13
N GLN A 95 -43.93 -16.63 37.01
CA GLN A 95 -45.32 -17.12 36.78
C GLN A 95 -45.94 -16.63 35.44
N GLN A 96 -46.94 -17.40 35.01
CA GLN A 96 -47.54 -17.60 33.68
C GLN A 96 -48.42 -16.46 33.09
N PRO A 97 -48.78 -16.55 31.78
CA PRO A 97 -49.53 -15.56 31.02
C PRO A 97 -51.05 -15.84 31.02
N ILE A 98 -51.87 -14.94 30.45
CA ILE A 98 -53.06 -15.24 29.60
C ILE A 98 -53.74 -13.95 29.08
N ALA A 99 -53.83 -13.89 27.75
CA ALA A 99 -54.91 -13.48 26.83
C ALA A 99 -55.63 -12.10 26.89
N THR A 100 -55.55 -11.43 25.73
CA THR A 100 -56.55 -10.57 25.06
C THR A 100 -57.88 -11.33 24.81
N PRO A 101 -59.03 -10.64 24.59
CA PRO A 101 -59.33 -10.23 23.23
C PRO A 101 -60.07 -8.89 23.07
N THR A 102 -59.90 -8.38 21.84
CA THR A 102 -60.60 -7.31 21.13
C THR A 102 -62.10 -7.61 20.92
N SER A 103 -62.91 -6.54 20.77
CA SER A 103 -63.85 -6.29 19.65
C SER A 103 -65.28 -5.87 20.00
N GLN A 104 -65.65 -4.75 19.37
CA GLN A 104 -66.88 -4.48 18.60
C GLN A 104 -67.97 -3.52 19.12
N THR A 105 -68.23 -2.61 18.18
CA THR A 105 -69.25 -1.57 18.01
C THR A 105 -70.61 -2.13 17.58
N GLU A 106 -71.73 -1.53 18.03
CA GLU A 106 -72.98 -1.29 17.27
C GLU A 106 -73.95 -0.49 18.18
N VAL A 107 -74.32 0.78 17.94
CA VAL A 107 -75.21 1.46 16.97
C VAL A 107 -76.74 1.21 17.15
N LEU A 108 -77.49 2.33 17.12
CA LEU A 108 -78.93 2.58 16.80
C LEU A 108 -79.96 2.45 17.96
N THR A 109 -80.57 3.57 18.44
CA THR A 109 -81.91 4.19 18.11
C THR A 109 -83.14 3.30 18.40
N GLN A 110 -84.35 3.76 18.71
CA GLN A 110 -85.02 5.03 19.04
C GLN A 110 -86.45 4.63 19.49
N GLN A 111 -87.23 5.62 19.98
CA GLN A 111 -88.71 5.61 20.08
C GLN A 111 -89.34 4.63 21.10
N GLY A 112 -90.43 4.95 21.77
CA GLY A 112 -91.39 6.05 21.64
C GLY A 112 -92.70 5.58 22.29
N GLU A 113 -93.34 6.48 23.05
CA GLU A 113 -94.78 6.63 23.37
C GLU A 113 -95.69 5.37 23.37
N THR A 114 -96.57 5.08 24.33
CA THR A 114 -97.71 5.86 24.84
C THR A 114 -98.37 4.92 25.88
N GLY A 115 -98.55 5.25 27.15
CA GLY A 115 -99.70 5.97 27.70
C GLY A 115 -100.86 5.04 28.09
N GLU A 116 -101.12 4.87 29.40
CA GLU A 116 -102.51 4.90 29.91
C GLU A 116 -102.61 5.08 31.44
N LYS A 117 -103.31 6.15 31.82
CA LYS A 117 -104.23 6.35 32.96
C LYS A 117 -103.89 5.77 34.35
N GLY A 118 -103.50 6.68 35.24
CA GLY A 118 -104.42 7.21 36.25
C GLY A 118 -104.65 6.41 37.54
N LYS A 119 -104.08 6.90 38.66
CA LYS A 119 -104.85 7.13 39.88
C LYS A 119 -104.19 8.15 40.80
N LYS A 120 -105.02 9.12 41.20
CA LYS A 120 -104.72 10.26 42.07
C LYS A 120 -104.41 9.77 43.50
N THR A 121 -103.31 10.24 44.08
CA THR A 121 -103.23 10.42 45.55
C THR A 121 -102.58 11.75 45.87
N LYS A 122 -103.32 12.56 46.63
CA LYS A 122 -102.97 13.91 47.09
C LYS A 122 -101.72 13.85 47.98
N VAL A 123 -100.66 14.56 47.62
CA VAL A 123 -99.61 14.97 48.56
C VAL A 123 -99.63 16.49 48.67
N LYS A 124 -99.72 16.95 49.92
CA LYS A 124 -99.92 18.33 50.31
C LYS A 124 -98.77 19.21 49.83
N ASN A 125 -99.15 20.26 49.11
CA ASN A 125 -98.33 21.40 48.75
C ASN A 125 -97.84 22.10 50.04
N LYS A 126 -96.52 22.12 50.28
CA LYS A 126 -95.88 23.13 51.12
C LYS A 126 -94.96 23.95 50.24
N LYS A 127 -95.54 24.91 49.52
CA LYS A 127 -94.79 26.05 48.99
C LYS A 127 -94.27 26.82 50.20
N LYS A 128 -93.03 26.57 50.62
CA LYS A 128 -92.29 27.55 51.43
C LYS A 128 -91.98 28.70 50.49
N GLY A 129 -92.79 29.75 50.55
CA GLY A 129 -92.45 31.04 49.97
C GLY A 129 -91.12 31.48 50.56
N LEU A 130 -90.08 31.48 49.74
CA LEU A 130 -88.77 31.96 50.11
C LEU A 130 -88.83 33.49 50.02
N THR A 131 -89.39 34.11 51.06
CA THR A 131 -89.40 35.56 51.23
C THR A 131 -87.97 35.99 51.56
N PHE A 132 -87.17 36.21 50.53
CA PHE A 132 -85.84 36.76 50.71
C PHE A 132 -85.96 38.27 50.99
N SER A 133 -85.40 38.70 52.11
CA SER A 133 -85.12 40.11 52.33
C SER A 133 -84.12 40.61 51.27
N PRO A 134 -84.21 41.86 50.79
CA PRO A 134 -83.35 42.37 49.72
C PRO A 134 -81.85 42.24 50.04
N LYS A 135 -81.47 42.26 51.33
CA LYS A 135 -80.09 42.06 51.79
C LYS A 135 -79.55 40.62 51.59
N LYS A 136 -80.41 39.59 51.63
CA LYS A 136 -80.01 38.18 51.43
C LYS A 136 -79.91 37.80 49.94
N ILE A 137 -80.76 38.40 49.08
CA ILE A 137 -80.63 38.27 47.62
C ILE A 137 -79.32 38.90 47.13
N VAL A 138 -78.97 40.10 47.64
CA VAL A 138 -77.72 40.76 47.28
C VAL A 138 -76.48 39.94 47.71
N MET A 139 -76.53 39.28 48.88
CA MET A 139 -75.45 38.40 49.33
C MET A 139 -75.30 37.13 48.47
N VAL A 140 -76.42 36.47 48.10
CA VAL A 140 -76.39 35.30 47.21
C VAL A 140 -75.93 35.69 45.80
N LEU A 141 -76.37 36.85 45.30
CA LEU A 141 -75.92 37.40 44.02
C LEU A 141 -74.41 37.71 44.05
N PHE A 142 -73.89 38.29 45.14
CA PHE A 142 -72.46 38.58 45.30
C PHE A 142 -71.61 37.30 45.32
N VAL A 143 -72.03 36.26 46.06
CA VAL A 143 -71.34 34.97 46.09
C VAL A 143 -71.39 34.28 44.73
N PHE A 144 -72.52 34.35 44.03
CA PHE A 144 -72.66 33.81 42.68
C PHE A 144 -71.74 34.54 41.69
N VAL A 145 -71.72 35.88 41.71
CA VAL A 145 -70.82 36.69 40.88
C VAL A 145 -69.36 36.36 41.20
N LEU A 146 -68.99 36.26 42.47
CA LEU A 146 -67.63 35.88 42.87
C LEU A 146 -67.25 34.49 42.36
N LEU A 147 -68.13 33.50 42.48
CA LEU A 147 -67.91 32.15 41.94
C LEU A 147 -67.79 32.15 40.42
N THR A 148 -68.61 32.93 39.71
CA THR A 148 -68.52 33.05 38.25
C THR A 148 -67.23 33.71 37.80
N VAL A 149 -66.75 34.73 38.52
CA VAL A 149 -65.48 35.41 38.23
C VAL A 149 -64.30 34.49 38.52
N VAL A 150 -64.31 33.76 39.64
CA VAL A 150 -63.27 32.77 39.97
C VAL A 150 -63.29 31.61 38.97
N GLY A 151 -64.47 31.12 38.59
CA GLY A 151 -64.63 30.07 37.58
C GLY A 151 -64.17 30.52 36.19
N ALA A 152 -64.49 31.75 35.78
CA ALA A 152 -64.01 32.34 34.54
C ALA A 152 -62.48 32.58 34.57
N ALA A 153 -61.94 33.07 35.69
CA ALA A 153 -60.49 33.23 35.86
C ALA A 153 -59.77 31.89 35.81
N PHE A 154 -60.30 30.84 36.47
CA PHE A 154 -59.76 29.48 36.39
C PHE A 154 -59.86 28.92 34.98
N PHE A 155 -60.99 29.11 34.29
CA PHE A 155 -61.17 28.68 32.90
C PHE A 155 -60.17 29.36 31.97
N VAL A 156 -59.99 30.68 32.09
CA VAL A 156 -59.00 31.43 31.32
C VAL A 156 -57.59 30.94 31.65
N LEU A 157 -57.22 30.77 32.92
CA LEU A 157 -55.90 30.26 33.31
C LEU A 157 -55.65 28.82 32.87
N TYR A 158 -56.70 28.01 32.71
CA TYR A 158 -56.56 26.62 32.27
C TYR A 158 -56.39 26.51 30.75
N TYR A 159 -57.19 27.25 29.97
CA TYR A 159 -57.22 27.13 28.51
C TYR A 159 -56.37 28.16 27.78
N LEU A 160 -56.04 29.32 28.35
CA LEU A 160 -55.31 30.39 27.66
C LEU A 160 -53.80 30.14 27.49
N PRO A 161 -53.06 29.58 28.47
CA PRO A 161 -51.61 29.50 28.38
C PRO A 161 -51.12 28.78 27.12
N ARG A 162 -50.04 29.29 26.55
CA ARG A 162 -49.28 28.69 25.45
C ARG A 162 -47.80 28.67 25.81
N GLY A 163 -47.09 27.65 25.34
CA GLY A 163 -45.69 27.46 25.64
C GLY A 163 -44.91 26.92 24.46
N THR A 164 -43.67 27.38 24.33
CA THR A 164 -42.67 26.82 23.42
C THR A 164 -41.46 26.43 24.25
N VAL A 165 -40.99 25.20 24.08
CA VAL A 165 -39.76 24.69 24.69
C VAL A 165 -38.81 24.35 23.56
N THR A 166 -37.69 25.06 23.50
CA THR A 166 -36.60 24.74 22.58
C THR A 166 -35.54 23.98 23.35
N LEU A 167 -35.19 22.79 22.86
CA LEU A 167 -34.16 21.92 23.43
C LEU A 167 -32.88 22.10 22.62
N TYR A 168 -31.78 22.37 23.28
CA TYR A 168 -30.47 22.51 22.65
C TYR A 168 -29.66 21.24 22.85
N VAL A 169 -29.26 20.62 21.75
CA VAL A 169 -28.40 19.43 21.72
C VAL A 169 -27.09 19.74 21.02
N ALA A 170 -26.00 19.11 21.46
CA ALA A 170 -24.73 19.16 20.76
C ALA A 170 -24.59 17.97 19.81
N GLN A 171 -24.07 18.24 18.62
CA GLN A 171 -23.61 17.20 17.71
C GLN A 171 -22.31 16.57 18.20
N LYS A 172 -22.16 15.27 17.95
CA LYS A 172 -20.93 14.53 18.25
C LYS A 172 -20.32 14.00 16.97
N VAL A 173 -19.01 14.16 16.83
CA VAL A 173 -18.26 13.54 15.72
C VAL A 173 -18.04 12.07 16.04
N ILE A 174 -18.40 11.19 15.10
CA ILE A 174 -18.00 9.79 15.08
C ILE A 174 -17.08 9.57 13.89
N ASP A 175 -15.94 8.95 14.16
CA ASP A 175 -14.98 8.50 13.17
C ASP A 175 -14.87 6.99 13.26
N ARG A 176 -15.04 6.32 12.12
CA ARG A 176 -14.98 4.86 12.01
C ARG A 176 -14.22 4.49 10.76
N SER A 177 -13.32 3.52 10.88
CA SER A 177 -12.61 2.94 9.75
C SER A 177 -12.91 1.46 9.62
N ASP A 178 -13.22 0.99 8.42
CA ASP A 178 -13.41 -0.41 8.10
C ASP A 178 -12.60 -0.79 6.85
N THR A 179 -12.33 -2.09 6.70
CA THR A 179 -11.67 -2.63 5.50
C THR A 179 -12.73 -3.24 4.60
N ILE A 180 -12.68 -2.85 3.33
CA ILE A 180 -13.62 -3.21 2.27
C ILE A 180 -12.88 -4.06 1.25
N GLU A 181 -13.48 -5.19 0.90
CA GLU A 181 -12.97 -6.10 -0.10
C GLU A 181 -13.56 -5.74 -1.47
N VAL A 182 -12.68 -5.56 -2.45
CA VAL A 182 -13.00 -5.18 -3.83
C VAL A 182 -12.58 -6.31 -4.76
N SER A 183 -13.54 -6.87 -5.51
CA SER A 183 -13.27 -7.97 -6.44
C SER A 183 -14.19 -7.93 -7.66
N GLU A 184 -13.68 -8.37 -8.81
CA GLU A 184 -14.48 -8.57 -10.04
C GLU A 184 -15.51 -9.69 -9.90
N SER A 185 -15.34 -10.57 -8.91
CA SER A 185 -16.30 -11.65 -8.62
C SER A 185 -17.58 -11.14 -7.94
N ILE A 186 -17.52 -9.95 -7.33
CA ILE A 186 -18.64 -9.30 -6.66
C ILE A 186 -19.39 -8.47 -7.69
N LYS A 187 -20.72 -8.62 -7.74
CA LYS A 187 -21.58 -7.89 -8.70
C LYS A 187 -22.28 -6.68 -8.11
N GLU A 188 -22.54 -6.71 -6.81
CA GLU A 188 -23.29 -5.68 -6.09
C GLU A 188 -22.65 -5.45 -4.72
N ALA A 189 -22.66 -4.20 -4.27
CA ALA A 189 -22.12 -3.83 -2.97
C ALA A 189 -22.94 -4.46 -1.84
N THR A 190 -22.27 -5.10 -0.88
CA THR A 190 -22.89 -5.80 0.26
C THR A 190 -22.33 -5.26 1.58
N PRO A 191 -23.12 -4.50 2.35
CA PRO A 191 -22.68 -3.93 3.63
C PRO A 191 -22.34 -4.97 4.71
N GLU A 192 -23.09 -6.07 4.77
CA GLU A 192 -22.94 -7.12 5.80
C GLU A 192 -21.56 -7.82 5.76
N GLY A 193 -20.85 -7.75 4.62
CA GLY A 193 -19.53 -8.34 4.43
C GLY A 193 -18.45 -7.34 4.01
N ASN A 194 -18.75 -6.04 3.97
CA ASN A 194 -17.89 -5.00 3.40
C ASN A 194 -17.36 -5.37 2.00
N LEU A 195 -18.23 -5.83 1.11
CA LEU A 195 -17.87 -6.28 -0.24
C LEU A 195 -18.33 -5.25 -1.28
N ILE A 196 -17.49 -4.85 -2.22
CA ILE A 196 -17.87 -3.99 -3.35
C ILE A 196 -17.39 -4.54 -4.70
N PRO A 197 -18.10 -4.27 -5.80
CA PRO A 197 -17.67 -4.67 -7.13
C PRO A 197 -16.38 -3.93 -7.53
N GLY A 198 -15.42 -4.69 -8.06
CA GLY A 198 -14.22 -4.16 -8.71
C GLY A 198 -14.26 -4.39 -10.21
N ARG A 199 -13.61 -3.51 -10.98
CA ARG A 199 -13.41 -3.69 -12.42
C ARG A 199 -11.94 -3.64 -12.74
N ARG A 200 -11.44 -4.62 -13.50
CA ARG A 200 -10.05 -4.58 -13.98
C ARG A 200 -9.94 -3.71 -15.21
N ILE A 201 -8.96 -2.82 -15.21
CA ILE A 201 -8.50 -2.11 -16.40
C ILE A 201 -7.12 -2.67 -16.75
N HIS A 202 -7.00 -3.15 -17.98
CA HIS A 202 -5.75 -3.59 -18.57
C HIS A 202 -5.44 -2.69 -19.77
N VAL A 203 -4.26 -2.09 -19.79
CA VAL A 203 -3.80 -1.25 -20.91
C VAL A 203 -2.37 -1.63 -21.29
N GLU A 204 -2.06 -1.44 -22.58
CA GLU A 204 -0.74 -1.68 -23.13
C GLU A 204 -0.20 -0.44 -23.85
N MET A 205 1.12 -0.29 -23.82
CA MET A 205 1.84 0.76 -24.52
C MET A 205 3.19 0.22 -24.96
N GLN A 206 3.62 0.66 -26.13
CA GLN A 206 4.96 0.42 -26.65
C GLN A 206 5.57 1.75 -27.03
N ASP A 207 6.88 1.86 -26.83
CA ASP A 207 7.66 3.04 -27.18
C ASP A 207 8.98 2.63 -27.83
N GLU A 208 9.53 3.53 -28.62
CA GLU A 208 10.82 3.38 -29.27
C GLU A 208 11.61 4.67 -29.13
N GLU A 209 12.72 4.59 -28.40
CA GLU A 209 13.58 5.72 -28.11
C GLU A 209 14.96 5.56 -28.76
N LYS A 210 15.54 6.67 -29.19
CA LYS A 210 16.91 6.74 -29.69
C LYS A 210 17.83 7.25 -28.61
N VAL A 211 18.85 6.45 -28.26
CA VAL A 211 19.80 6.74 -27.19
C VAL A 211 21.21 6.90 -27.74
N THR A 212 21.95 7.87 -27.21
CA THR A 212 23.35 8.12 -27.56
C THR A 212 24.26 7.13 -26.82
N ALA A 213 25.19 6.51 -27.53
CA ALA A 213 26.20 5.63 -26.95
C ALA A 213 27.35 6.47 -26.36
N THR A 214 27.84 6.07 -25.19
CA THR A 214 28.91 6.79 -24.48
C THR A 214 30.17 5.96 -24.26
N GLY A 215 30.09 4.65 -24.46
CA GLY A 215 31.24 3.76 -24.39
C GLY A 215 32.31 4.12 -25.42
N THR A 216 33.57 3.88 -25.08
CA THR A 216 34.70 4.02 -26.01
C THR A 216 35.46 2.71 -26.13
N LYS A 217 35.97 2.44 -27.33
CA LYS A 217 36.82 1.28 -27.61
C LYS A 217 37.94 1.71 -28.56
N THR A 218 39.16 1.26 -28.29
CA THR A 218 40.27 1.40 -29.24
C THR A 218 40.22 0.25 -30.24
N VAL A 219 40.21 0.58 -31.53
CA VAL A 219 40.24 -0.37 -32.63
C VAL A 219 41.33 0.02 -33.62
N GLY A 220 41.79 -0.91 -34.43
CA GLY A 220 42.90 -0.66 -35.34
C GLY A 220 43.42 -1.95 -35.95
N ASP A 221 44.56 -1.84 -36.61
CA ASP A 221 45.18 -2.93 -37.34
C ASP A 221 46.53 -3.30 -36.70
N GLU A 222 46.89 -4.57 -36.80
CA GLU A 222 48.18 -5.11 -36.37
C GLU A 222 49.25 -4.81 -37.44
N ALA A 223 50.47 -4.46 -37.01
CA ALA A 223 51.57 -4.28 -37.95
C ALA A 223 52.08 -5.63 -38.44
N GLN A 224 52.38 -5.72 -39.73
CA GLN A 224 52.93 -6.91 -40.37
C GLN A 224 54.29 -6.61 -41.01
N GLY A 225 55.10 -7.65 -41.13
CA GLY A 225 56.33 -7.59 -41.91
C GLY A 225 57.07 -8.92 -41.91
N ILE A 226 58.31 -8.88 -42.37
CA ILE A 226 59.18 -10.05 -42.48
C ILE A 226 60.39 -9.92 -41.58
N VAL A 227 60.83 -11.04 -41.02
CA VAL A 227 62.07 -11.12 -40.24
C VAL A 227 62.98 -12.22 -40.78
N ASP A 228 64.27 -11.93 -40.77
CA ASP A 228 65.33 -12.90 -40.99
C ASP A 228 65.78 -13.41 -39.62
N VAL A 229 65.39 -14.64 -39.27
CA VAL A 229 65.83 -15.31 -38.05
C VAL A 229 67.22 -15.89 -38.29
N LYS A 230 68.17 -15.55 -37.41
CA LYS A 230 69.57 -15.93 -37.49
C LYS A 230 69.93 -16.85 -36.33
N ASN A 231 70.49 -18.01 -36.65
CA ASN A 231 70.89 -19.02 -35.68
C ASN A 231 72.41 -19.23 -35.73
N PHE A 232 73.09 -18.92 -34.62
CA PHE A 232 74.53 -19.16 -34.42
C PHE A 232 74.82 -20.44 -33.63
N THR A 233 73.80 -21.22 -33.26
CA THR A 233 73.97 -22.50 -32.55
C THR A 233 74.44 -23.62 -33.50
N GLU A 234 74.96 -24.70 -32.93
CA GLU A 234 75.49 -25.86 -33.69
C GLU A 234 74.40 -26.85 -34.16
N SER A 235 73.13 -26.58 -33.84
CA SER A 235 71.97 -27.41 -34.19
C SER A 235 70.91 -26.61 -34.96
N ASP A 236 70.18 -27.30 -35.83
CA ASP A 236 69.03 -26.69 -36.51
C ASP A 236 67.96 -26.34 -35.47
N LEU A 237 67.40 -25.14 -35.60
CA LEU A 237 66.43 -24.58 -34.67
C LEU A 237 65.03 -24.68 -35.26
N GLN A 238 64.12 -25.36 -34.57
CA GLN A 238 62.71 -25.42 -34.95
C GLN A 238 61.92 -24.40 -34.14
N LEU A 239 61.24 -23.49 -34.84
CA LEU A 239 60.36 -22.50 -34.23
C LEU A 239 58.92 -22.76 -34.70
N GLY A 240 57.99 -22.82 -33.76
CA GLY A 240 56.58 -23.01 -34.04
C GLY A 240 55.88 -21.72 -34.47
N VAL A 241 54.69 -21.87 -35.08
CA VAL A 241 53.74 -20.77 -35.24
C VAL A 241 53.48 -20.14 -33.86
N GLY A 242 53.41 -18.82 -33.78
CA GLY A 242 53.17 -18.12 -32.53
C GLY A 242 54.42 -17.89 -31.67
N THR A 243 55.61 -18.31 -32.12
CA THR A 243 56.87 -17.98 -31.40
C THR A 243 57.02 -16.45 -31.34
N GLN A 244 57.26 -15.91 -30.14
CA GLN A 244 57.41 -14.46 -29.96
C GLN A 244 58.72 -13.94 -30.56
N ILE A 245 58.63 -12.78 -31.22
CA ILE A 245 59.75 -11.97 -31.66
C ILE A 245 59.59 -10.61 -30.97
N VAL A 246 60.56 -10.22 -30.14
CA VAL A 246 60.48 -9.00 -29.32
C VAL A 246 61.49 -7.98 -29.83
N ALA A 247 60.99 -6.82 -30.25
CA ALA A 247 61.81 -5.67 -30.61
C ALA A 247 61.93 -4.70 -29.44
N PHE A 248 63.12 -4.14 -29.25
CA PHE A 248 63.38 -3.15 -28.21
C PHE A 248 63.30 -1.74 -28.78
N GLY A 249 62.50 -0.90 -28.13
CA GLY A 249 62.32 0.51 -28.40
C GLY A 249 63.26 1.40 -27.60
N VAL A 250 63.05 2.71 -27.74
CA VAL A 250 63.78 3.72 -26.96
C VAL A 250 63.21 3.74 -25.55
N GLY A 251 64.05 3.91 -24.52
CA GLY A 251 63.58 4.04 -23.14
C GLY A 251 63.08 2.74 -22.50
N GLY A 252 63.34 1.58 -23.11
CA GLY A 252 62.97 0.27 -22.57
C GLY A 252 61.61 -0.25 -23.01
N GLU A 253 60.95 0.41 -23.96
CA GLU A 253 59.73 -0.11 -24.60
C GLU A 253 60.01 -1.42 -25.33
N THR A 254 59.02 -2.31 -25.36
CA THR A 254 59.10 -3.61 -26.05
C THR A 254 57.89 -3.78 -26.96
N PHE A 255 58.14 -4.24 -28.17
CA PHE A 255 57.09 -4.52 -29.17
C PHE A 255 57.14 -6.01 -29.49
N ALA A 256 56.06 -6.72 -29.20
CA ALA A 256 55.95 -8.15 -29.42
C ALA A 256 55.27 -8.45 -30.77
N TYR A 257 55.83 -9.43 -31.48
CA TYR A 257 55.30 -10.00 -32.71
C TYR A 257 55.28 -11.52 -32.59
N THR A 258 54.52 -12.19 -33.44
CA THR A 258 54.46 -13.65 -33.50
C THR A 258 54.77 -14.16 -34.90
N LEU A 259 55.39 -15.34 -34.99
CA LEU A 259 55.61 -16.01 -36.26
C LEU A 259 54.29 -16.49 -36.87
N ASP A 260 54.06 -16.17 -38.13
CA ASP A 260 52.85 -16.58 -38.85
C ASP A 260 52.93 -18.04 -39.34
N SER A 261 54.15 -18.59 -39.45
CA SER A 261 54.40 -19.97 -39.86
C SER A 261 55.53 -20.63 -39.06
N ALA A 262 55.47 -21.96 -38.93
CA ALA A 262 56.55 -22.72 -38.32
C ALA A 262 57.75 -22.81 -39.29
N ILE A 263 58.95 -22.61 -38.78
CA ILE A 263 60.18 -22.60 -39.58
C ILE A 263 61.26 -23.48 -38.95
N THR A 264 62.17 -23.96 -39.79
CA THR A 264 63.43 -24.58 -39.35
C THR A 264 64.57 -23.69 -39.81
N VAL A 265 65.28 -23.09 -38.84
CA VAL A 265 66.44 -22.24 -39.09
C VAL A 265 67.68 -23.13 -39.07
N PRO A 266 68.47 -23.22 -40.16
CA PRO A 266 69.67 -24.03 -40.19
C PRO A 266 70.65 -23.66 -39.06
N ARG A 267 71.49 -24.59 -38.64
CA ARG A 267 72.63 -24.30 -37.75
C ARG A 267 73.66 -23.36 -38.39
N VAL A 268 74.56 -22.86 -37.56
CA VAL A 268 75.73 -22.08 -38.01
C VAL A 268 76.66 -22.89 -38.92
N THR A 269 77.19 -22.24 -39.95
CA THR A 269 78.23 -22.80 -40.82
C THR A 269 79.58 -22.16 -40.48
N VAL A 270 80.61 -22.99 -40.29
CA VAL A 270 81.97 -22.53 -40.00
C VAL A 270 82.78 -22.54 -41.30
N SER A 271 82.91 -21.36 -41.92
CA SER A 271 83.62 -21.18 -43.19
C SER A 271 85.15 -21.23 -43.01
N ASN A 272 85.66 -20.87 -41.82
CA ASN A 272 87.05 -21.04 -41.43
C ASN A 272 87.15 -21.60 -40.00
N PRO A 273 87.71 -22.81 -39.79
CA PRO A 273 87.76 -23.47 -38.49
C PRO A 273 88.95 -23.05 -37.61
N ASP A 274 89.86 -22.21 -38.12
CA ASP A 274 91.02 -21.73 -37.36
C ASP A 274 90.57 -20.90 -36.12
N PRO A 275 91.03 -21.24 -34.90
CA PRO A 275 90.65 -20.54 -33.67
C PRO A 275 90.96 -19.04 -33.65
N GLU A 276 92.01 -18.60 -34.35
CA GLU A 276 92.43 -17.18 -34.40
C GLU A 276 91.75 -16.40 -35.53
N THR A 277 91.21 -17.09 -36.54
CA THR A 277 90.55 -16.47 -37.72
C THR A 277 89.16 -17.04 -38.01
N ARG A 278 88.47 -17.54 -36.97
CA ARG A 278 87.19 -18.24 -37.10
C ARG A 278 86.13 -17.35 -37.74
N VAL A 279 85.56 -17.82 -38.86
CA VAL A 279 84.44 -17.15 -39.55
C VAL A 279 83.20 -18.01 -39.41
N MET A 280 82.18 -17.47 -38.77
CA MET A 280 80.88 -18.11 -38.57
C MET A 280 79.83 -17.39 -39.40
N GLU A 281 79.11 -18.14 -40.22
CA GLU A 281 77.96 -17.68 -40.99
C GLU A 281 76.70 -18.26 -40.34
N ALA A 282 75.81 -17.40 -39.84
CA ALA A 282 74.56 -17.84 -39.25
C ALA A 282 73.72 -18.60 -40.28
N GLY A 283 73.00 -19.62 -39.81
CA GLY A 283 71.85 -20.10 -40.57
C GLY A 283 70.78 -19.02 -40.56
N VAL A 284 70.21 -18.73 -41.73
CA VAL A 284 69.20 -17.67 -41.89
C VAL A 284 67.95 -18.27 -42.51
N GLN A 285 66.80 -17.97 -41.91
CA GLN A 285 65.50 -18.29 -42.46
C GLN A 285 64.57 -17.08 -42.34
N GLN A 286 63.95 -16.70 -43.45
CA GLN A 286 62.98 -15.62 -43.50
C GLN A 286 61.57 -16.14 -43.20
N VAL A 287 60.79 -15.33 -42.50
CA VAL A 287 59.42 -15.64 -42.07
C VAL A 287 58.60 -14.38 -41.85
N ASP A 288 57.30 -14.46 -42.12
CA ASP A 288 56.33 -13.40 -41.85
C ASP A 288 55.99 -13.34 -40.35
N VAL A 289 55.78 -12.11 -39.86
CA VAL A 289 55.39 -11.83 -38.48
C VAL A 289 54.25 -10.83 -38.42
N THR A 290 53.39 -11.03 -37.42
CA THR A 290 52.28 -10.14 -37.09
C THR A 290 52.42 -9.63 -35.65
N ALA A 291 52.18 -8.34 -35.43
CA ALA A 291 52.21 -7.71 -34.11
C ALA A 291 51.17 -8.34 -33.17
N VAL A 292 51.51 -8.43 -31.88
CA VAL A 292 50.59 -8.98 -30.86
C VAL A 292 49.45 -8.02 -30.53
N ASP A 293 49.73 -6.70 -30.55
CA ASP A 293 48.70 -5.68 -30.35
C ASP A 293 48.61 -4.76 -31.58
N ILE A 294 47.49 -4.07 -31.68
CA ILE A 294 47.26 -3.01 -32.68
C ILE A 294 48.06 -1.75 -32.36
N GLY A 295 48.40 -0.97 -33.38
CA GLY A 295 48.88 0.40 -33.20
C GLY A 295 50.07 0.81 -34.05
N GLU A 296 50.16 2.11 -34.28
CA GLU A 296 51.21 2.71 -35.10
C GLU A 296 52.61 2.52 -34.50
N SER A 297 52.71 2.32 -33.19
CA SER A 297 53.96 2.06 -32.47
C SER A 297 54.61 0.73 -32.90
N TYR A 298 53.83 -0.21 -33.41
CA TYR A 298 54.31 -1.47 -33.96
C TYR A 298 54.86 -1.35 -35.39
N ASN A 299 54.79 -0.17 -36.03
CA ASN A 299 55.44 0.10 -37.31
C ASN A 299 56.93 0.39 -37.11
N LEU A 300 57.76 -0.65 -37.16
CA LEU A 300 59.19 -0.55 -36.92
C LEU A 300 59.98 -0.21 -38.18
N SER A 301 61.00 0.63 -38.04
CA SER A 301 62.00 0.85 -39.09
C SER A 301 62.78 -0.44 -39.41
N ALA A 302 63.30 -0.57 -40.64
CA ALA A 302 64.17 -1.68 -41.03
C ALA A 302 65.44 -1.80 -40.16
N ASN A 303 66.05 -2.99 -40.19
CA ASN A 303 67.33 -3.36 -39.60
C ASN A 303 67.39 -3.28 -38.06
N ARG A 304 66.28 -3.57 -37.37
CA ARG A 304 66.26 -3.74 -35.92
C ARG A 304 66.62 -5.16 -35.53
N LYS A 305 67.49 -5.30 -34.51
CA LYS A 305 67.77 -6.57 -33.84
C LYS A 305 66.64 -6.88 -32.85
N MET A 306 66.14 -8.10 -32.88
CA MET A 306 64.99 -8.54 -32.08
C MET A 306 65.31 -9.87 -31.40
N GLN A 307 64.80 -10.06 -30.18
CA GLN A 307 64.89 -11.31 -29.44
C GLN A 307 63.91 -12.33 -30.01
N VAL A 308 64.30 -13.60 -30.06
CA VAL A 308 63.48 -14.71 -30.56
C VAL A 308 63.17 -15.63 -29.38
N GLY A 309 61.90 -15.73 -28.99
CA GLY A 309 61.48 -16.50 -27.81
C GLY A 309 62.34 -16.21 -26.58
N ASP A 310 62.72 -17.27 -25.89
CA ASP A 310 63.60 -17.22 -24.71
C ASP A 310 65.08 -17.49 -25.03
N PHE A 311 65.45 -17.47 -26.32
CA PHE A 311 66.84 -17.69 -26.71
C PHE A 311 67.72 -16.50 -26.36
N ASP A 312 69.00 -16.78 -26.07
CA ASP A 312 69.99 -15.74 -25.89
C ASP A 312 70.14 -14.94 -27.20
N ILE A 313 69.96 -13.62 -27.12
CA ILE A 313 69.98 -12.71 -28.28
C ILE A 313 71.35 -12.67 -28.98
N ASP A 314 72.41 -13.16 -28.35
CA ASP A 314 73.73 -13.30 -28.95
C ASP A 314 73.91 -14.62 -29.71
N GLU A 315 73.09 -15.63 -29.44
CA GLU A 315 73.08 -16.93 -30.13
C GLU A 315 71.99 -17.00 -31.21
N VAL A 316 70.79 -16.48 -30.93
CA VAL A 316 69.65 -16.48 -31.83
C VAL A 316 68.94 -15.14 -31.79
N PHE A 317 68.82 -14.48 -32.93
CA PHE A 317 68.10 -13.22 -33.04
C PHE A 317 67.44 -13.05 -34.40
N ALA A 318 66.44 -12.18 -34.45
CA ALA A 318 65.78 -11.81 -35.69
C ALA A 318 66.21 -10.40 -36.12
N THR A 319 66.24 -10.15 -37.42
CA THR A 319 66.37 -8.80 -37.99
C THR A 319 65.34 -8.58 -39.06
N ASN A 320 64.67 -7.43 -39.08
CA ASN A 320 63.74 -7.10 -40.15
C ASN A 320 64.48 -6.45 -41.33
N PRO A 321 64.53 -7.07 -42.52
CA PRO A 321 65.18 -6.45 -43.68
C PRO A 321 64.39 -5.24 -44.22
N GLN A 322 63.09 -5.17 -43.94
CA GLN A 322 62.18 -4.09 -44.35
C GLN A 322 61.42 -3.52 -43.15
N PRO A 323 60.91 -2.26 -43.23
CA PRO A 323 60.07 -1.71 -42.18
C PRO A 323 58.79 -2.54 -42.00
N PHE A 324 58.31 -2.65 -40.77
CA PHE A 324 56.97 -3.16 -40.50
C PHE A 324 55.95 -2.04 -40.74
N THR A 325 54.81 -2.41 -41.29
CA THR A 325 53.77 -1.47 -41.70
C THR A 325 52.38 -2.05 -41.45
N GLY A 326 51.36 -1.21 -41.53
CA GLY A 326 49.96 -1.64 -41.38
C GLY A 326 49.40 -1.44 -39.97
N GLY A 327 50.25 -1.22 -38.96
CA GLY A 327 49.80 -0.93 -37.60
C GLY A 327 49.06 0.40 -37.51
N SER A 328 47.85 0.40 -36.97
CA SER A 328 46.99 1.59 -36.84
C SER A 328 46.18 1.54 -35.54
N THR A 329 45.77 2.70 -35.01
CA THR A 329 44.84 2.80 -33.86
C THR A 329 43.91 3.99 -34.03
N ARG A 330 42.63 3.81 -33.71
CA ARG A 330 41.62 4.86 -33.58
C ARG A 330 40.69 4.56 -32.41
N GLU A 331 40.20 5.60 -31.76
CA GLU A 331 39.14 5.48 -30.75
C GLU A 331 37.77 5.56 -31.43
N VAL A 332 36.86 4.67 -31.05
CA VAL A 332 35.49 4.63 -31.57
C VAL A 332 34.49 4.63 -30.43
N THR A 333 33.33 5.24 -30.68
CA THR A 333 32.19 5.15 -29.77
C THR A 333 31.51 3.80 -29.95
N VAL A 334 31.26 3.13 -28.83
CA VAL A 334 30.59 1.84 -28.79
C VAL A 334 29.45 1.87 -27.78
N VAL A 335 28.46 1.02 -27.97
CA VAL A 335 27.39 0.83 -26.99
C VAL A 335 27.97 0.16 -25.75
N SER A 336 27.82 0.82 -24.59
CA SER A 336 28.21 0.24 -23.30
C SER A 336 27.03 -0.47 -22.62
N SER A 337 27.34 -1.30 -21.62
CA SER A 337 26.31 -1.92 -20.76
C SER A 337 25.52 -0.86 -19.98
N ASP A 338 26.18 0.23 -19.58
CA ASP A 338 25.55 1.32 -18.84
C ASP A 338 24.57 2.09 -19.74
N ASP A 339 24.92 2.30 -21.00
CA ASP A 339 24.02 2.94 -21.99
C ASP A 339 22.72 2.13 -22.15
N GLN A 340 22.82 0.80 -22.29
CA GLN A 340 21.63 -0.05 -22.41
C GLN A 340 20.77 -0.05 -21.14
N SER A 341 21.40 -0.10 -19.96
CA SER A 341 20.68 -0.05 -18.67
C SER A 341 19.95 1.27 -18.49
N GLN A 342 20.62 2.40 -18.74
CA GLN A 342 20.00 3.72 -18.62
C GLN A 342 18.89 3.94 -19.62
N ALA A 343 19.06 3.45 -20.86
CA ALA A 343 18.02 3.49 -21.88
C ALA A 343 16.78 2.70 -21.45
N GLN A 344 16.97 1.50 -20.88
CA GLN A 344 15.87 0.69 -20.38
C GLN A 344 15.15 1.36 -19.21
N ASP A 345 15.88 1.89 -18.24
CA ASP A 345 15.29 2.58 -17.08
C ASP A 345 14.52 3.83 -17.49
N GLY A 346 15.04 4.61 -18.45
CA GLY A 346 14.36 5.76 -19.06
C GLY A 346 13.06 5.36 -19.75
N ALA A 347 13.10 4.32 -20.59
CA ALA A 347 11.92 3.79 -21.28
C ALA A 347 10.87 3.26 -20.29
N VAL A 348 11.27 2.58 -19.21
CA VAL A 348 10.37 2.14 -18.13
C VAL A 348 9.65 3.34 -17.51
N ALA A 349 10.38 4.41 -17.19
CA ALA A 349 9.79 5.60 -16.57
C ALA A 349 8.78 6.27 -17.51
N SER A 350 9.16 6.51 -18.77
CA SER A 350 8.30 7.11 -19.80
C SER A 350 7.02 6.28 -20.03
N LEU A 351 7.17 4.97 -20.20
CA LEU A 351 6.03 4.06 -20.42
C LEU A 351 5.10 4.01 -19.21
N LYS A 352 5.61 4.06 -17.97
CA LYS A 352 4.77 4.09 -16.76
C LYS A 352 3.91 5.35 -16.69
N GLU A 353 4.46 6.51 -17.04
CA GLU A 353 3.71 7.76 -17.11
C GLU A 353 2.59 7.69 -18.17
N GLY A 354 2.92 7.22 -19.38
CA GLY A 354 1.92 7.07 -20.45
C GLY A 354 0.85 6.00 -20.15
N LEU A 355 1.22 4.90 -19.48
CA LEU A 355 0.26 3.89 -19.04
C LEU A 355 -0.66 4.43 -17.94
N LEU A 356 -0.14 5.23 -17.01
CA LEU A 356 -0.95 5.89 -15.98
C LEU A 356 -1.98 6.84 -16.61
N GLU A 357 -1.60 7.61 -17.64
CA GLU A 357 -2.53 8.45 -18.39
C GLU A 357 -3.64 7.61 -19.05
N LYS A 358 -3.28 6.54 -19.77
CA LYS A 358 -4.26 5.61 -20.36
C LYS A 358 -5.19 4.96 -19.35
N LEU A 359 -4.68 4.59 -18.17
CA LEU A 359 -5.49 4.04 -17.08
C LEU A 359 -6.50 5.07 -16.58
N ASN A 360 -6.09 6.33 -16.41
CA ASN A 360 -6.99 7.42 -16.02
C ASN A 360 -8.04 7.71 -17.08
N GLU A 361 -7.69 7.68 -18.37
CA GLU A 361 -8.65 7.82 -19.49
C GLU A 361 -9.65 6.66 -19.57
N SER A 362 -9.27 5.48 -19.08
CA SER A 362 -10.09 4.27 -19.09
C SER A 362 -11.04 4.14 -17.89
N LYS A 363 -10.94 5.06 -16.91
CA LYS A 363 -11.88 5.16 -15.79
C LYS A 363 -13.26 5.59 -16.27
N GLN A 364 -14.29 5.03 -15.66
CA GLN A 364 -15.66 5.56 -15.75
C GLN A 364 -15.85 6.67 -14.71
N GLU A 365 -16.91 7.46 -14.89
CA GLU A 365 -17.26 8.52 -13.94
C GLU A 365 -17.51 7.92 -12.53
N GLY A 366 -16.87 8.48 -11.50
CA GLY A 366 -16.97 8.01 -10.11
C GLY A 366 -16.05 6.84 -9.73
N GLU A 367 -15.31 6.27 -10.68
CA GLU A 367 -14.32 5.24 -10.38
C GLU A 367 -12.97 5.82 -9.94
N ILE A 368 -12.38 5.20 -8.93
CA ILE A 368 -11.07 5.56 -8.40
C ILE A 368 -10.16 4.34 -8.29
N PHE A 369 -8.85 4.60 -8.26
CA PHE A 369 -7.79 3.64 -7.92
C PHE A 369 -6.62 4.41 -7.31
N ASP A 370 -5.75 3.70 -6.58
CA ASP A 370 -4.47 4.24 -6.10
C ASP A 370 -3.34 3.83 -7.07
N GLU A 371 -2.45 4.75 -7.38
CA GLU A 371 -1.32 4.50 -8.29
C GLU A 371 -0.38 3.40 -7.78
N LYS A 372 -0.29 3.23 -6.45
CA LYS A 372 0.53 2.18 -5.84
C LYS A 372 -0.01 0.76 -6.11
N ASP A 373 -1.29 0.64 -6.47
CA ASP A 373 -1.95 -0.64 -6.73
C ASP A 373 -1.84 -1.04 -8.21
N ILE A 374 -1.20 -0.21 -9.05
CA ILE A 374 -0.96 -0.53 -10.46
C ILE A 374 0.14 -1.59 -10.55
N SER A 375 -0.21 -2.72 -11.18
CA SER A 375 0.72 -3.77 -11.54
C SER A 375 1.27 -3.52 -12.94
N TYR A 376 2.57 -3.26 -13.05
CA TYR A 376 3.26 -3.11 -14.33
C TYR A 376 3.97 -4.40 -14.73
N ALA A 377 3.88 -4.77 -16.00
CA ALA A 377 4.63 -5.90 -16.55
C ALA A 377 5.30 -5.52 -17.89
N THR A 378 6.60 -5.81 -17.98
CA THR A 378 7.36 -5.67 -19.23
C THR A 378 7.06 -6.85 -20.16
N GLN A 379 6.60 -6.55 -21.37
CA GLN A 379 6.29 -7.54 -22.40
C GLN A 379 7.53 -7.90 -23.21
N PHE A 380 8.29 -6.90 -23.63
CA PHE A 380 9.54 -7.07 -24.37
C PHE A 380 10.44 -5.85 -24.17
N VAL A 381 11.75 -6.08 -24.33
CA VAL A 381 12.78 -5.04 -24.48
C VAL A 381 13.72 -5.53 -25.58
N THR A 382 13.98 -4.68 -26.56
CA THR A 382 14.90 -4.99 -27.65
C THR A 382 15.84 -3.82 -27.89
N PHE A 383 17.13 -4.13 -28.02
CA PHE A 383 18.16 -3.17 -28.36
C PHE A 383 18.53 -3.33 -29.83
N GLY A 384 18.58 -2.22 -30.57
CA GLY A 384 19.00 -2.20 -31.97
C GLY A 384 20.49 -2.45 -32.19
N LYS A 385 21.28 -2.50 -31.10
CA LYS A 385 22.73 -2.72 -31.07
C LYS A 385 23.14 -3.50 -29.83
N GLU A 386 24.15 -4.35 -29.98
CA GLU A 386 24.72 -5.13 -28.87
C GLU A 386 25.83 -4.35 -28.15
N ILE A 387 26.16 -4.78 -26.93
CA ILE A 387 27.26 -4.19 -26.17
C ILE A 387 28.58 -4.38 -26.94
N GLY A 388 29.30 -3.29 -27.15
CA GLY A 388 30.56 -3.27 -27.89
C GLY A 388 30.42 -3.01 -29.39
N ASP A 389 29.21 -2.90 -29.92
CA ASP A 389 28.97 -2.47 -31.30
C ASP A 389 29.40 -1.02 -31.50
N GLU A 390 30.11 -0.74 -32.59
CA GLU A 390 30.46 0.62 -33.01
C GLU A 390 29.21 1.36 -33.50
N ALA A 391 28.74 2.33 -32.70
CA ALA A 391 27.60 3.18 -33.01
C ALA A 391 27.66 4.46 -32.16
N SER A 392 27.26 5.60 -32.72
CA SER A 392 27.07 6.84 -31.94
C SER A 392 25.71 6.87 -31.23
N GLU A 393 24.72 6.15 -31.76
CA GLU A 393 23.36 6.07 -31.24
C GLU A 393 22.78 4.69 -31.55
N PHE A 394 21.84 4.23 -30.73
CA PHE A 394 21.11 2.98 -30.92
C PHE A 394 19.64 3.16 -30.53
N LEU A 395 18.78 2.27 -31.03
CA LEU A 395 17.35 2.27 -30.70
C LEU A 395 17.08 1.30 -29.55
N VAL A 396 16.15 1.68 -28.69
CA VAL A 396 15.55 0.81 -27.68
C VAL A 396 14.06 0.78 -27.92
N SER A 397 13.52 -0.40 -28.20
CA SER A 397 12.09 -0.62 -28.35
C SER A 397 11.60 -1.43 -27.17
N MET A 398 10.56 -0.96 -26.49
CA MET A 398 10.05 -1.57 -25.27
C MET A 398 8.53 -1.58 -25.26
N GLY A 399 7.95 -2.69 -24.81
CA GLY A 399 6.51 -2.84 -24.58
C GLY A 399 6.22 -3.11 -23.12
N MET A 400 5.24 -2.40 -22.57
CA MET A 400 4.77 -2.59 -21.18
C MET A 400 3.25 -2.63 -21.12
N THR A 401 2.76 -3.35 -20.12
CA THR A 401 1.35 -3.42 -19.74
C THR A 401 1.18 -2.89 -18.33
N ALA A 402 -0.01 -2.36 -18.06
CA ALA A 402 -0.44 -1.98 -16.72
C ALA A 402 -1.84 -2.54 -16.44
N ASP A 403 -1.98 -3.10 -15.26
CA ASP A 403 -3.21 -3.67 -14.73
C ASP A 403 -3.56 -3.00 -13.39
N VAL A 404 -4.82 -2.62 -13.22
CA VAL A 404 -5.31 -2.08 -11.94
C VAL A 404 -6.78 -2.46 -11.73
N ILE A 405 -7.17 -2.68 -10.47
CA ILE A 405 -8.58 -2.83 -10.08
C ILE A 405 -9.11 -1.46 -9.68
N VAL A 406 -10.17 -1.02 -10.34
CA VAL A 406 -10.88 0.22 -10.02
C VAL A 406 -12.18 -0.09 -9.30
N PHE A 407 -12.65 0.86 -8.49
CA PHE A 407 -13.88 0.74 -7.72
C PHE A 407 -14.62 2.08 -7.63
N SER A 408 -15.92 2.02 -7.37
CA SER A 408 -16.78 3.20 -7.22
C SER A 408 -16.62 3.83 -5.83
N GLU A 409 -16.39 5.14 -5.80
CA GLU A 409 -16.38 5.90 -4.54
C GLU A 409 -17.76 5.88 -3.86
N ASP A 410 -18.84 5.89 -4.64
CA ASP A 410 -20.22 5.83 -4.15
C ASP A 410 -20.53 4.47 -3.50
N ASP A 411 -19.96 3.38 -4.02
CA ASP A 411 -20.13 2.04 -3.43
C ASP A 411 -19.43 1.97 -2.07
N VAL A 412 -18.21 2.50 -1.97
CA VAL A 412 -17.48 2.61 -0.68
C VAL A 412 -18.29 3.42 0.32
N LYS A 413 -18.81 4.58 -0.10
CA LYS A 413 -19.63 5.44 0.76
C LYS A 413 -20.90 4.72 1.23
N SER A 414 -21.64 4.09 0.33
CA SER A 414 -22.89 3.40 0.68
C SER A 414 -22.67 2.24 1.66
N VAL A 415 -21.60 1.46 1.48
CA VAL A 415 -21.23 0.37 2.39
C VAL A 415 -20.85 0.91 3.76
N LEU A 416 -19.99 1.94 3.83
CA LEU A 416 -19.58 2.53 5.12
C LEU A 416 -20.75 3.19 5.86
N GLN A 417 -21.65 3.88 5.15
CA GLN A 417 -22.85 4.48 5.73
C GLN A 417 -23.75 3.43 6.37
N GLN A 418 -24.04 2.36 5.64
CA GLN A 418 -24.91 1.30 6.14
C GLN A 418 -24.26 0.59 7.33
N THR A 419 -22.98 0.24 7.24
CA THR A 419 -22.23 -0.38 8.33
C THR A 419 -22.18 0.52 9.56
N LEU A 420 -22.05 1.84 9.37
CA LEU A 420 -22.08 2.80 10.47
C LEU A 420 -23.48 2.91 11.10
N ALA A 421 -24.54 3.00 10.30
CA ALA A 421 -25.93 3.06 10.75
C ALA A 421 -26.29 1.85 11.63
N ASP A 422 -25.87 0.65 11.23
CA ASP A 422 -26.13 -0.60 11.95
C ASP A 422 -25.35 -0.69 13.29
N ASN A 423 -24.30 0.11 13.45
CA ASN A 423 -23.40 0.11 14.61
C ASN A 423 -23.41 1.43 15.40
N LEU A 424 -24.45 2.26 15.23
CA LEU A 424 -24.58 3.50 15.99
C LEU A 424 -24.75 3.22 17.50
N PRO A 425 -24.13 4.04 18.37
CA PRO A 425 -24.44 4.00 19.80
C PRO A 425 -25.93 4.23 20.05
N ASN A 426 -26.52 3.47 20.98
CA ASN A 426 -27.92 3.63 21.37
C ASN A 426 -28.23 5.09 21.75
N GLY A 427 -29.36 5.61 21.26
CA GLY A 427 -29.82 6.96 21.57
C GLY A 427 -29.25 8.05 20.65
N PHE A 428 -28.57 7.70 19.56
CA PHE A 428 -28.09 8.62 18.53
C PHE A 428 -28.64 8.26 17.16
N GLU A 429 -28.84 9.27 16.32
CA GLU A 429 -29.15 9.16 14.89
C GLU A 429 -28.12 9.93 14.06
N LEU A 430 -27.95 9.54 12.79
CA LEU A 430 -27.09 10.24 11.85
C LEU A 430 -27.64 11.65 11.60
N SER A 431 -26.77 12.65 11.63
CA SER A 431 -27.09 13.99 11.14
C SER A 431 -27.13 13.95 9.61
N ASP A 432 -28.09 14.64 9.00
CA ASP A 432 -28.20 14.77 7.54
C ASP A 432 -27.03 15.58 6.93
N GLU A 433 -26.19 16.21 7.76
CA GLU A 433 -25.13 17.13 7.33
C GLU A 433 -23.70 16.62 7.62
N ASN A 434 -22.84 16.78 6.61
CA ASN A 434 -21.37 16.64 6.64
C ASN A 434 -20.83 15.24 6.94
N GLU A 435 -20.74 14.44 5.88
CA GLU A 435 -20.00 13.19 5.88
C GLU A 435 -18.75 13.31 5.03
N VAL A 436 -17.62 12.86 5.58
CA VAL A 436 -16.35 12.81 4.86
C VAL A 436 -15.89 11.36 4.83
N VAL A 437 -15.88 10.79 3.63
CA VAL A 437 -15.28 9.47 3.37
C VAL A 437 -13.85 9.70 2.89
N LYS A 438 -12.90 8.94 3.44
CA LYS A 438 -11.50 8.95 3.01
C LYS A 438 -11.01 7.52 2.84
N VAL A 439 -10.41 7.24 1.69
CA VAL A 439 -9.59 6.03 1.53
C VAL A 439 -8.25 6.27 2.21
N LEU A 440 -7.91 5.43 3.17
CA LEU A 440 -6.68 5.53 3.96
C LEU A 440 -5.54 4.74 3.33
N GLU A 441 -5.82 3.47 3.02
CA GLU A 441 -4.84 2.52 2.52
C GLU A 441 -5.53 1.53 1.59
N SER A 442 -4.74 0.91 0.73
CA SER A 442 -5.20 -0.13 -0.17
C SER A 442 -4.08 -1.14 -0.40
N ASN A 443 -4.44 -2.41 -0.57
CA ASN A 443 -3.49 -3.47 -0.83
C ASN A 443 -4.14 -4.62 -1.60
N VAL A 444 -3.44 -5.14 -2.61
CA VAL A 444 -3.90 -6.28 -3.40
C VAL A 444 -3.35 -7.58 -2.79
N VAL A 445 -4.25 -8.49 -2.42
CA VAL A 445 -3.93 -9.83 -1.89
C VAL A 445 -4.68 -10.87 -2.72
N ASP A 446 -3.95 -11.82 -3.30
CA ASP A 446 -4.51 -12.95 -4.08
C ASP A 446 -5.49 -12.54 -5.22
N GLY A 447 -5.27 -11.38 -5.84
CA GLY A 447 -6.11 -10.86 -6.92
C GLY A 447 -7.36 -10.10 -6.45
N THR A 448 -7.48 -9.89 -5.14
CA THR A 448 -8.52 -9.09 -4.50
C THR A 448 -7.91 -7.83 -3.91
N LEU A 449 -8.56 -6.68 -4.13
CA LEU A 449 -8.09 -5.40 -3.59
C LEU A 449 -8.78 -5.12 -2.25
N ASN A 450 -8.01 -4.98 -1.18
CA ASN A 450 -8.52 -4.59 0.14
C ASN A 450 -8.31 -3.08 0.31
N VAL A 451 -9.40 -2.35 0.50
CA VAL A 451 -9.40 -0.89 0.69
C VAL A 451 -9.79 -0.58 2.12
N LYS A 452 -8.89 0.04 2.87
CA LYS A 452 -9.18 0.57 4.20
C LYS A 452 -9.68 2.00 4.05
N ALA A 453 -10.91 2.24 4.46
CA ALA A 453 -11.54 3.55 4.35
C ALA A 453 -12.11 3.99 5.71
N SER A 454 -12.13 5.30 5.94
CA SER A 454 -12.72 5.92 7.12
C SER A 454 -13.89 6.80 6.73
N VAL A 455 -14.96 6.72 7.51
CA VAL A 455 -16.10 7.61 7.48
C VAL A 455 -16.11 8.46 8.74
N THR A 456 -16.12 9.77 8.55
CA THR A 456 -16.35 10.74 9.62
C THR A 456 -17.70 11.39 9.41
N THR A 457 -18.56 11.32 10.42
CA THR A 457 -19.90 11.91 10.38
C THR A 457 -20.29 12.53 11.72
N LEU A 458 -21.34 13.33 11.70
CA LEU A 458 -21.96 13.93 12.87
C LEU A 458 -23.19 13.13 13.28
N VAL A 459 -23.34 12.88 14.58
CA VAL A 459 -24.54 12.25 15.15
C VAL A 459 -25.21 13.17 16.15
N VAL A 460 -26.54 13.08 16.20
CA VAL A 460 -27.39 13.85 17.11
C VAL A 460 -28.17 12.91 18.05
N PRO A 461 -28.45 13.32 19.31
CA PRO A 461 -29.22 12.50 20.23
C PRO A 461 -30.68 12.36 19.80
N ILE A 462 -31.22 11.14 19.86
CA ILE A 462 -32.64 10.86 19.61
C ILE A 462 -33.46 11.32 20.82
N LEU A 463 -34.29 12.34 20.63
CA LEU A 463 -35.20 12.85 21.66
C LEU A 463 -36.66 12.53 21.31
N ASN A 464 -37.33 11.80 22.20
CA ASN A 464 -38.77 11.56 22.05
C ASN A 464 -39.58 12.79 22.47
N LEU A 465 -39.84 13.69 21.50
CA LEU A 465 -40.55 14.95 21.75
C LEU A 465 -41.95 14.75 22.29
N ASN A 466 -42.63 13.65 21.93
CA ASN A 466 -43.97 13.35 22.42
C ASN A 466 -43.96 12.97 23.90
N GLU A 467 -43.01 12.14 24.31
CA GLU A 467 -42.83 11.77 25.71
C GLU A 467 -42.43 12.98 26.55
N ILE A 468 -41.43 13.75 26.09
CA ILE A 468 -41.01 15.00 26.72
C ILE A 468 -42.21 15.92 26.89
N LYS A 469 -42.94 16.20 25.81
CA LYS A 469 -44.14 17.05 25.83
C LYS A 469 -45.17 16.57 26.85
N SER A 470 -45.43 15.26 26.95
CA SER A 470 -46.38 14.70 27.92
C SER A 470 -45.95 14.92 29.37
N GLN A 471 -44.65 14.87 29.66
CA GLN A 471 -44.09 15.08 30.99
C GLN A 471 -44.08 16.57 31.39
N LEU A 472 -44.12 17.49 30.42
CA LEU A 472 -44.11 18.93 30.65
C LEU A 472 -45.52 19.54 30.86
N VAL A 473 -46.56 18.96 30.25
CA VAL A 473 -47.94 19.49 30.30
C VAL A 473 -48.42 19.70 31.74
N GLY A 474 -48.92 20.91 32.03
CA GLY A 474 -49.47 21.29 33.34
C GLY A 474 -48.46 21.32 34.51
N LYS A 475 -47.17 21.08 34.28
CA LYS A 475 -46.13 21.16 35.32
C LYS A 475 -45.76 22.60 35.64
N ARG A 476 -45.18 22.82 36.82
CA ARG A 476 -44.60 24.12 37.21
C ARG A 476 -43.19 24.27 36.64
N PRO A 477 -42.72 25.51 36.37
CA PRO A 477 -41.38 25.76 35.83
C PRO A 477 -40.26 25.01 36.56
N ALA A 478 -40.20 25.05 37.90
CA ALA A 478 -39.16 24.34 38.66
C ALA A 478 -39.16 22.81 38.45
N GLN A 479 -40.33 22.20 38.21
CA GLN A 479 -40.44 20.76 37.93
C GLN A 479 -40.03 20.44 36.49
N VAL A 480 -40.37 21.34 35.56
CA VAL A 480 -39.94 21.27 34.16
C VAL A 480 -38.41 21.35 34.08
N GLU A 481 -37.80 22.33 34.74
CA GLU A 481 -36.35 22.49 34.77
C GLU A 481 -35.64 21.25 35.35
N GLY A 482 -36.18 20.68 36.44
CA GLY A 482 -35.64 19.46 37.04
C GLY A 482 -35.73 18.25 36.09
N TYR A 483 -36.83 18.12 35.35
CA TYR A 483 -36.99 17.07 34.35
C TYR A 483 -36.06 17.27 33.14
N LEU A 484 -36.00 18.48 32.57
CA LEU A 484 -35.15 18.76 31.41
C LEU A 484 -33.66 18.54 31.73
N LYS A 485 -33.20 18.90 32.93
CA LYS A 485 -31.82 18.61 33.39
C LYS A 485 -31.53 17.13 33.61
N SER A 486 -32.55 16.28 33.72
CA SER A 486 -32.39 14.82 33.85
C SER A 486 -32.35 14.09 32.50
N ILE A 487 -32.59 14.80 31.40
CA ILE A 487 -32.50 14.22 30.05
C ILE A 487 -31.02 14.18 29.67
N ASP A 488 -30.51 12.99 29.38
CA ASP A 488 -29.15 12.78 28.91
C ASP A 488 -28.92 13.49 27.56
N HIS A 489 -27.71 13.99 27.34
CA HIS A 489 -27.27 14.66 26.11
C HIS A 489 -27.99 15.99 25.77
N LEU A 490 -28.72 16.59 26.72
CA LEU A 490 -29.26 17.94 26.60
C LEU A 490 -28.24 18.98 27.10
N GLU A 491 -27.79 19.88 26.24
CA GLU A 491 -26.83 20.95 26.58
C GLU A 491 -27.53 22.18 27.19
N GLY A 492 -28.77 22.42 26.79
CA GLY A 492 -29.55 23.56 27.27
C GLY A 492 -31.01 23.51 26.86
N TYR A 493 -31.79 24.47 27.35
CA TYR A 493 -33.18 24.65 26.95
C TYR A 493 -33.60 26.11 27.09
N ASP A 494 -34.57 26.54 26.27
CA ASP A 494 -35.30 27.79 26.43
C ASP A 494 -36.80 27.51 26.61
N ILE A 495 -37.43 28.22 27.55
CA ILE A 495 -38.85 28.06 27.89
C ILE A 495 -39.55 29.40 27.74
N ASN A 496 -40.31 29.55 26.66
CA ASN A 496 -41.12 30.72 26.40
C ASN A 496 -42.59 30.44 26.74
N LEU A 497 -43.17 31.22 27.65
CA LEU A 497 -44.54 31.05 28.13
C LEU A 497 -45.34 32.34 27.96
N TRP A 498 -46.56 32.21 27.41
CA TRP A 498 -47.48 33.32 27.24
C TRP A 498 -48.87 32.97 27.79
N PRO A 499 -49.52 33.86 28.58
CA PRO A 499 -49.04 35.17 29.06
C PRO A 499 -48.01 35.07 30.19
N ALA A 500 -47.28 36.15 30.46
CA ALA A 500 -46.32 36.25 31.57
C ALA A 500 -47.06 36.34 32.92
N LEU A 501 -47.33 35.18 33.53
CA LEU A 501 -47.99 35.08 34.84
C LEU A 501 -46.96 35.16 35.99
N PRO A 502 -47.35 35.66 37.18
CA PRO A 502 -46.51 35.58 38.38
C PRO A 502 -46.12 34.14 38.73
N ASP A 503 -44.90 33.93 39.24
CA ASP A 503 -44.32 32.59 39.48
C ASP A 503 -45.19 31.66 40.33
N VAL A 504 -45.99 32.22 41.25
CA VAL A 504 -46.88 31.47 42.14
C VAL A 504 -48.00 30.73 41.39
N ILE A 505 -48.43 31.26 40.23
CA ILE A 505 -49.51 30.70 39.40
C ILE A 505 -49.03 30.31 37.99
N ARG A 506 -47.74 30.46 37.71
CA ARG A 506 -47.13 30.10 36.42
C ARG A 506 -47.06 28.59 36.27
N SER A 507 -47.59 28.07 35.17
CA SER A 507 -47.58 26.65 34.82
C SER A 507 -47.48 26.49 33.31
N MET A 508 -47.02 25.31 32.88
CA MET A 508 -47.09 24.91 31.48
C MET A 508 -48.54 24.75 31.06
N PRO A 509 -48.88 24.94 29.76
CA PRO A 509 -50.23 24.70 29.26
C PRO A 509 -50.74 23.32 29.65
N HIS A 510 -52.00 23.25 30.10
CA HIS A 510 -52.65 21.98 30.45
C HIS A 510 -53.13 21.19 29.20
N LEU A 511 -53.16 21.85 28.04
CA LEU A 511 -53.49 21.22 26.76
C LEU A 511 -52.20 21.01 25.98
N ALA A 512 -51.95 19.76 25.57
CA ALA A 512 -50.79 19.38 24.78
C ALA A 512 -50.69 20.20 23.47
N ASP A 513 -51.81 20.49 22.82
CA ASP A 513 -51.84 21.27 21.56
C ASP A 513 -51.35 22.71 21.71
N ARG A 514 -51.26 23.22 22.95
CA ARG A 514 -50.77 24.56 23.26
C ARG A 514 -49.30 24.58 23.70
N LEU A 515 -48.65 23.42 23.73
CA LEU A 515 -47.24 23.25 24.02
C LEU A 515 -46.50 22.78 22.76
N SER A 516 -45.59 23.62 22.25
CA SER A 516 -44.66 23.26 21.18
C SER A 516 -43.33 22.86 21.78
N VAL A 517 -42.76 21.74 21.33
CA VAL A 517 -41.40 21.32 21.70
C VAL A 517 -40.62 21.18 20.40
N SER A 518 -39.49 21.88 20.30
CA SER A 518 -38.59 21.84 19.15
C SER A 518 -37.16 21.56 19.60
N VAL A 519 -36.37 20.95 18.73
CA VAL A 519 -34.93 20.70 18.95
C VAL A 519 -34.16 21.62 18.03
N GLU A 520 -33.11 22.23 18.56
CA GLU A 520 -32.17 23.06 17.82
C GLU A 520 -30.75 22.51 18.10
N ILE A 521 -30.01 22.26 17.02
CA ILE A 521 -28.64 21.74 17.09
C ILE A 521 -27.71 22.94 17.28
N LEU A 522 -26.85 22.87 18.30
CA LEU A 522 -25.81 23.87 18.50
C LEU A 522 -24.61 23.52 17.63
N ASP A 523 -24.30 24.39 16.66
CA ASP A 523 -22.98 24.42 16.04
C ASP A 523 -21.96 24.89 17.08
N LYS A 524 -21.03 24.01 17.44
CA LYS A 524 -19.98 24.27 18.42
C LYS A 524 -18.62 24.31 17.76
#